data_AF-A0A936KHS2-F1
#
_entry.id   AF-A0A936KHS2-F1
#
_cell.length_a   1.000
_cell.length_b   1.000
_cell.length_c   1.000
_cell.angle_alpha   90.00
_cell.angle_beta   90.00
_cell.angle_gamma   90.00
#
_symmetry.space_group_name_H-M   'P 1'
#
loop_
_entity.id
_entity.type
_entity.pdbx_description
1 polymer ?
#
loop_
_entity_poly.entity_id
_entity_poly.type
_entity_poly.pdbx_seq_one_letter_code
_entity_poly.pdbx_strand_id
1 'polypeptide(L)'
;MEELLYNTVKKQKLLKFNNFVEAILPHEAYFLKHSRRFDDEEKNQILDTIILKVLKNEPEIVFDENIDKRKYSYVKDWCSKLIDHFDVDKMLGKLFQWEHQIMTDTIVPETEKELLKLSKSVNASYFNFVKLYEVYRVYRHFLQIRLRHRDFEIINNFINKYRTDYEYSRLVNDKLHEATTDIINQFVLKKEPGQDWFPWLSSVFYNETLDGYNRMLAWVRLVFIAHNQHDYKMLEGMFAHFDQMLNSGRFYSRRILTNFIANVFCTMHR
;
A
#
# COMPACT_ATOMS: atom_id res chain seq x y z
N MET A 1 27.82 31.83 25.40
CA MET A 1 27.05 32.26 24.20
C MET A 1 27.44 31.49 22.95
N GLU A 2 28.72 31.20 22.69
CA GLU A 2 29.15 30.36 21.56
C GLU A 2 28.61 28.92 21.61
N GLU A 3 28.50 28.32 22.79
CA GLU A 3 27.98 26.95 22.96
C GLU A 3 26.48 26.82 22.65
N LEU A 4 25.71 27.87 22.96
CA LEU A 4 24.28 28.00 22.59
C LEU A 4 24.12 28.25 21.08
N LEU A 5 24.94 29.11 20.48
CA LEU A 5 24.93 29.33 19.03
C LEU A 5 25.34 28.06 18.26
N TYR A 6 26.35 27.35 18.75
CA TYR A 6 26.85 26.10 18.17
C TYR A 6 25.81 24.98 18.24
N ASN A 7 25.12 24.81 19.37
CA ASN A 7 24.01 23.84 19.49
C ASN A 7 22.79 24.20 18.61
N THR A 8 22.56 25.49 18.36
CA THR A 8 21.46 25.96 17.50
C THR A 8 21.75 25.72 16.01
N VAL A 9 23.00 25.94 15.58
CA VAL A 9 23.47 25.63 14.21
C VAL A 9 23.59 24.11 13.98
N LYS A 10 23.94 23.35 15.02
CA LYS A 10 23.99 21.88 15.01
C LYS A 10 22.62 21.23 14.79
N LYS A 11 21.59 21.69 15.52
CA LYS A 11 20.18 21.33 15.27
C LYS A 11 19.71 21.61 13.83
N GLN A 12 20.24 22.64 13.16
CA GLN A 12 19.92 22.94 11.76
C GLN A 12 20.52 21.93 10.76
N LYS A 13 21.68 21.31 11.06
CA LYS A 13 22.42 20.43 10.12
C LYS A 13 21.61 19.18 9.73
N LEU A 14 20.76 18.67 10.64
CA LEU A 14 19.93 17.48 10.44
C LEU A 14 18.43 17.76 10.38
N LEU A 15 17.99 19.02 10.34
CA LEU A 15 16.57 19.38 10.37
C LEU A 15 15.74 18.65 9.30
N LYS A 16 16.20 18.62 8.05
CA LYS A 16 15.51 17.91 6.95
C LYS A 16 15.43 16.39 7.13
N PHE A 17 16.36 15.82 7.91
CA PHE A 17 16.38 14.40 8.22
C PHE A 17 15.47 14.09 9.41
N ASN A 18 15.52 14.92 10.47
CA ASN A 18 14.59 14.83 11.60
C ASN A 18 13.14 14.95 11.16
N ASN A 19 12.81 15.95 10.32
CA ASN A 19 11.46 16.10 9.76
C ASN A 19 11.03 14.88 8.92
N PHE A 20 11.99 14.21 8.26
CA PHE A 20 11.69 12.97 7.55
C PHE A 20 11.36 11.84 8.52
N VAL A 21 12.14 11.67 9.59
CA VAL A 21 11.92 10.64 10.62
C VAL A 21 10.61 10.85 11.35
N GLU A 22 10.27 12.09 11.71
CA GLU A 22 9.00 12.46 12.34
C GLU A 22 7.79 12.16 11.44
N ALA A 23 7.98 12.14 10.13
CA ALA A 23 6.93 11.80 9.16
C ALA A 23 6.78 10.29 8.91
N ILE A 24 7.62 9.43 9.53
CA ILE A 24 7.52 7.97 9.39
C ILE A 24 6.45 7.46 10.36
N LEU A 25 5.54 6.64 9.83
CA LEU A 25 4.47 6.02 10.63
C LEU A 25 4.96 4.74 11.33
N PRO A 26 4.35 4.32 12.46
CA PRO A 26 4.75 3.10 13.17
C PRO A 26 4.83 1.85 12.29
N HIS A 27 3.82 1.62 11.45
CA HIS A 27 3.78 0.52 10.47
C HIS A 27 4.94 0.60 9.45
N GLU A 28 5.31 1.80 9.01
CA GLU A 28 6.44 2.00 8.11
C GLU A 28 7.77 1.60 8.78
N ALA A 29 7.93 1.88 10.08
CA ALA A 29 9.12 1.46 10.83
C ALA A 29 9.22 -0.07 10.96
N TYR A 30 8.10 -0.79 11.02
CA TYR A 30 8.12 -2.25 10.94
C TYR A 30 8.65 -2.73 9.59
N PHE A 31 8.30 -2.11 8.45
CA PHE A 31 8.86 -2.48 7.15
C PHE A 31 10.38 -2.31 7.09
N LEU A 32 10.86 -1.19 7.65
CA LEU A 32 12.29 -0.88 7.74
C LEU A 32 13.04 -1.93 8.57
N LYS A 33 12.45 -2.34 9.70
CA LYS A 33 13.03 -3.35 10.61
C LYS A 33 13.21 -4.71 9.95
N HIS A 34 12.23 -5.17 9.15
CA HIS A 34 12.27 -6.48 8.50
C HIS A 34 13.18 -6.54 7.26
N SER A 35 13.55 -5.39 6.69
CA SER A 35 14.31 -5.30 5.43
C SER A 35 15.82 -5.05 5.62
N ARG A 36 16.35 -5.26 6.83
CA ARG A 36 17.74 -4.97 7.23
C ARG A 36 18.78 -5.55 6.25
N ARG A 37 19.73 -4.72 5.82
CA ARG A 37 21.19 -5.01 5.62
C ARG A 37 21.89 -3.83 4.93
N PHE A 38 22.65 -3.03 5.68
CA PHE A 38 23.79 -2.32 5.12
C PHE A 38 25.07 -3.01 5.58
N ASP A 39 26.11 -3.04 4.74
CA ASP A 39 27.44 -3.49 5.17
C ASP A 39 28.16 -2.44 6.05
N ASP A 40 27.66 -1.19 6.01
CA ASP A 40 28.20 -0.04 6.74
C ASP A 40 27.55 0.10 8.12
N GLU A 41 28.34 -0.01 9.18
CA GLU A 41 27.88 0.06 10.57
C GLU A 41 27.22 1.39 10.92
N GLU A 42 27.73 2.52 10.44
CA GLU A 42 27.13 3.84 10.71
C GLU A 42 25.75 3.96 10.05
N LYS A 43 25.55 3.38 8.86
CA LYS A 43 24.22 3.33 8.23
C LYS A 43 23.24 2.47 9.01
N ASN A 44 23.70 1.33 9.53
CA ASN A 44 22.88 0.48 10.40
C ASN A 44 22.52 1.20 11.71
N GLN A 45 23.47 1.93 12.31
CA GLN A 45 23.23 2.74 13.49
C GLN A 45 22.15 3.80 13.23
N ILE A 46 22.25 4.56 12.12
CA ILE A 46 21.21 5.54 11.74
C ILE A 46 19.84 4.85 11.63
N LEU A 47 19.76 3.72 10.92
CA LEU A 47 18.50 2.99 10.72
C LEU A 47 17.89 2.51 12.05
N ASP A 48 18.72 1.99 12.95
CA ASP A 48 18.27 1.53 14.26
C ASP A 48 17.76 2.69 15.13
N THR A 49 18.42 3.84 15.08
CA THR A 49 17.95 5.06 15.74
C THR A 49 16.60 5.53 15.18
N ILE A 50 16.38 5.46 13.85
CA ILE A 50 15.07 5.75 13.24
C ILE A 50 13.99 4.82 13.82
N ILE A 51 14.23 3.51 13.78
CA ILE A 51 13.26 2.50 14.21
C ILE A 51 12.92 2.68 15.69
N LEU A 52 13.93 2.86 16.55
CA LEU A 52 13.72 3.09 17.98
C LEU A 52 12.91 4.36 18.24
N LYS A 53 13.25 5.46 17.57
CA LYS A 53 12.57 6.75 17.73
C LYS A 53 11.10 6.68 17.35
N VAL A 54 10.78 6.06 16.21
CA VAL A 54 9.40 5.94 15.72
C VAL A 54 8.58 4.98 16.59
N LEU A 55 9.12 3.81 16.94
CA LEU A 55 8.36 2.79 17.68
C LEU A 55 8.15 3.15 19.15
N LYS A 56 9.11 3.83 19.79
CA LYS A 56 8.97 4.27 21.19
C LYS A 56 8.29 5.62 21.35
N ASN A 57 8.13 6.37 20.26
CA ASN A 57 7.63 7.74 20.27
C ASN A 57 8.43 8.65 21.24
N GLU A 58 9.75 8.45 21.30
CA GLU A 58 10.67 9.17 22.20
C GLU A 58 11.37 10.32 21.44
N PRO A 59 10.93 11.59 21.59
CA PRO A 59 11.50 12.71 20.86
C PRO A 59 12.95 13.03 21.27
N GLU A 60 13.36 12.60 22.47
CA GLU A 60 14.67 12.83 23.07
C GLU A 60 15.80 12.03 22.42
N ILE A 61 15.50 11.01 21.62
CA ILE A 61 16.53 10.27 20.87
C ILE A 61 17.14 11.20 19.81
N VAL A 62 18.43 11.49 19.97
CA VAL A 62 19.21 12.36 19.08
C VAL A 62 20.08 11.54 18.13
N PHE A 63 20.20 11.99 16.89
CA PHE A 63 21.07 11.39 15.87
C PHE A 63 22.51 11.90 16.03
N ASP A 64 23.49 11.03 15.75
CA ASP A 64 24.92 11.40 15.83
C ASP A 64 25.32 12.35 14.69
N GLU A 65 25.62 13.59 15.03
CA GLU A 65 25.98 14.64 14.08
C GLU A 65 27.40 14.51 13.49
N ASN A 66 28.22 13.60 14.04
CA ASN A 66 29.56 13.31 13.55
C ASN A 66 29.55 12.37 12.34
N ILE A 67 28.46 11.59 12.16
CA ILE A 67 28.29 10.73 10.98
C ILE A 67 28.17 11.60 9.72
N ASP A 68 28.80 11.15 8.62
CA ASP A 68 28.78 11.85 7.34
C ASP A 68 27.33 12.08 6.86
N LYS A 69 27.01 13.33 6.50
CA LYS A 69 25.73 13.74 5.92
C LYS A 69 25.33 12.89 4.71
N ARG A 70 26.27 12.40 3.92
CA ARG A 70 26.03 11.51 2.77
C ARG A 70 25.40 10.20 3.21
N LYS A 71 25.78 9.66 4.37
CA LYS A 71 25.18 8.45 4.94
C LYS A 71 23.75 8.69 5.39
N TYR A 72 23.46 9.83 6.02
CA TYR A 72 22.09 10.24 6.33
C TYR A 72 21.21 10.37 5.08
N SER A 73 21.71 11.02 4.03
CA SER A 73 20.97 11.14 2.76
C SER A 73 20.70 9.77 2.15
N TYR A 74 21.71 8.90 2.14
CA TYR A 74 21.58 7.55 1.60
C TYR A 74 20.54 6.73 2.36
N VAL A 75 20.58 6.72 3.70
CA VAL A 75 19.61 5.98 4.52
C VAL A 75 18.21 6.54 4.32
N LYS A 76 18.05 7.87 4.28
CA LYS A 76 16.77 8.52 3.96
C LYS A 76 16.21 8.08 2.61
N ASP A 77 17.03 8.13 1.56
CA ASP A 77 16.61 7.76 0.21
C ASP A 77 16.27 6.27 0.12
N TRP A 78 17.04 5.42 0.81
CA TRP A 78 16.77 3.99 0.92
C TRP A 78 15.44 3.71 1.64
N CYS A 79 15.22 4.32 2.81
CA CYS A 79 13.95 4.17 3.54
C CYS A 79 12.76 4.64 2.71
N SER A 80 12.89 5.79 2.04
CA SER A 80 11.84 6.32 1.17
C SER A 80 11.51 5.36 0.02
N LYS A 81 12.53 4.84 -0.67
CA LYS A 81 12.33 3.86 -1.76
C LYS A 81 11.72 2.56 -1.27
N LEU A 82 12.11 2.09 -0.09
CA LEU A 82 11.56 0.87 0.50
C LEU A 82 10.09 1.04 0.89
N ILE A 83 9.74 2.15 1.54
CA ILE A 83 8.34 2.45 1.91
C ILE A 83 7.50 2.61 0.64
N ASP A 84 8.01 3.36 -0.35
CA ASP A 84 7.36 3.56 -1.65
C ASP A 84 7.13 2.26 -2.42
N HIS A 85 7.96 1.24 -2.19
CA HIS A 85 7.80 -0.07 -2.81
C HIS A 85 6.56 -0.82 -2.31
N PHE A 86 6.21 -0.64 -1.03
CA PHE A 86 5.01 -1.22 -0.43
C PHE A 86 3.75 -0.38 -0.69
N ASP A 87 3.88 0.90 -1.04
CA ASP A 87 2.75 1.80 -1.22
C ASP A 87 1.90 1.43 -2.44
N VAL A 88 0.69 0.94 -2.18
CA VAL A 88 -0.25 0.48 -3.21
C VAL A 88 -0.80 1.62 -4.07
N ASP A 89 -0.90 2.84 -3.54
CA ASP A 89 -1.35 4.02 -4.28
C ASP A 89 -0.24 4.49 -5.25
N LYS A 90 1.03 4.44 -4.81
CA LYS A 90 2.18 4.70 -5.71
C LYS A 90 2.29 3.67 -6.82
N MET A 91 2.09 2.40 -6.49
CA MET A 91 2.06 1.35 -7.50
C MET A 91 0.93 1.60 -8.51
N LEU A 92 -0.28 1.93 -8.04
CA LEU A 92 -1.40 2.24 -8.93
C LEU A 92 -1.06 3.39 -9.89
N GLY A 93 -0.45 4.46 -9.38
CA GLY A 93 0.06 5.56 -10.21
C GLY A 93 1.06 5.10 -11.28
N LYS A 94 1.99 4.22 -10.92
CA LYS A 94 2.93 3.62 -11.89
C LYS A 94 2.22 2.82 -12.98
N LEU A 95 1.20 2.03 -12.63
CA LEU A 95 0.44 1.24 -13.60
C LEU A 95 -0.24 2.14 -14.64
N PHE A 96 -0.85 3.25 -14.22
CA PHE A 96 -1.42 4.22 -15.15
C PHE A 96 -0.36 4.87 -16.05
N GLN A 97 0.80 5.21 -15.49
CA GLN A 97 1.90 5.76 -16.28
C GLN A 97 2.39 4.77 -17.33
N TRP A 98 2.57 3.49 -16.96
CA TRP A 98 3.01 2.46 -17.89
C TRP A 98 1.99 2.21 -18.99
N GLU A 99 0.70 2.11 -18.64
CA GLU A 99 -0.37 1.98 -19.63
C GLU A 99 -0.33 3.13 -20.65
N HIS A 100 -0.26 4.37 -20.17
CA HIS A 100 -0.14 5.54 -21.03
C HIS A 100 1.09 5.44 -21.95
N GLN A 101 2.24 5.07 -21.40
CA GLN A 101 3.48 4.92 -22.18
C GLN A 101 3.38 3.83 -23.24
N ILE A 102 2.74 2.71 -22.94
CA ILE A 102 2.51 1.61 -23.90
C ILE A 102 1.55 2.07 -25.00
N MET A 103 0.43 2.70 -24.64
CA MET A 103 -0.57 3.17 -25.59
C MET A 103 -0.03 4.25 -26.54
N THR A 104 0.90 5.07 -26.06
CA THR A 104 1.54 6.15 -26.82
C THR A 104 2.85 5.76 -27.49
N ASP A 105 3.29 4.50 -27.36
CA ASP A 105 4.58 4.01 -27.88
C ASP A 105 5.80 4.80 -27.36
N THR A 106 5.71 5.32 -26.12
CA THR A 106 6.78 6.08 -25.45
C THR A 106 7.47 5.29 -24.34
N ILE A 107 7.14 4.00 -24.20
CA ILE A 107 7.71 3.14 -23.17
C ILE A 107 9.22 2.92 -23.40
N VAL A 108 10.00 3.07 -22.32
CA VAL A 108 11.46 2.88 -22.34
C VAL A 108 11.85 1.46 -21.89
N PRO A 109 13.01 0.93 -22.31
CA PRO A 109 13.44 -0.44 -22.01
C PRO A 109 13.50 -0.78 -20.51
N GLU A 110 13.83 0.20 -19.66
CA GLU A 110 13.87 0.04 -18.21
C GLU A 110 12.47 -0.26 -17.64
N THR A 111 11.46 0.44 -18.14
CA THR A 111 10.06 0.23 -17.77
C THR A 111 9.56 -1.13 -18.22
N GLU A 112 9.92 -1.58 -19.42
CA GLU A 112 9.59 -2.91 -19.92
C GLU A 112 10.18 -4.02 -19.03
N LYS A 113 11.44 -3.85 -18.59
CA LYS A 113 12.09 -4.78 -17.66
C LYS A 113 11.36 -4.84 -16.32
N GLU A 114 10.91 -3.69 -15.79
CA GLU A 114 10.12 -3.65 -14.55
C GLU A 114 8.77 -4.36 -14.71
N LEU A 115 8.04 -4.11 -15.80
CA LEU A 115 6.78 -4.80 -16.12
C LEU A 115 6.96 -6.31 -16.18
N LEU A 116 8.00 -6.79 -16.86
CA LEU A 116 8.30 -8.23 -16.99
C LEU A 116 8.78 -8.84 -15.67
N LYS A 117 9.45 -8.07 -14.81
CA LYS A 117 9.83 -8.53 -13.47
C LYS A 117 8.61 -8.67 -12.58
N LEU A 118 7.68 -7.70 -12.64
CA LEU A 118 6.46 -7.71 -11.85
C LEU A 118 5.58 -8.93 -12.15
N SER A 119 5.49 -9.38 -13.40
CA SER A 119 4.64 -10.52 -13.79
C SER A 119 5.08 -11.84 -13.16
N LYS A 120 6.34 -11.94 -12.74
CA LYS A 120 6.92 -13.11 -12.09
C LYS A 120 6.70 -13.14 -10.59
N SER A 121 6.51 -11.98 -9.97
CA SER A 121 6.38 -11.84 -8.50
C SER A 121 4.94 -11.74 -8.02
N VAL A 122 3.99 -11.46 -8.91
CA VAL A 122 2.59 -11.21 -8.57
C VAL A 122 1.67 -12.37 -8.93
N ASN A 123 0.54 -12.43 -8.23
CA ASN A 123 -0.56 -13.36 -8.48
C ASN A 123 -1.91 -12.60 -8.40
N ALA A 124 -3.02 -13.33 -8.46
CA ALA A 124 -4.38 -12.77 -8.39
C ALA A 124 -4.68 -11.98 -7.11
N SER A 125 -4.02 -12.28 -5.98
CA SER A 125 -4.25 -11.58 -4.70
C SER A 125 -3.44 -10.29 -4.56
N TYR A 126 -2.69 -9.92 -5.59
CA TYR A 126 -1.99 -8.64 -5.64
C TYR A 126 -2.98 -7.47 -5.51
N PHE A 127 -2.61 -6.44 -4.75
CA PHE A 127 -3.55 -5.36 -4.41
C PHE A 127 -4.17 -4.69 -5.65
N ASN A 128 -3.33 -4.33 -6.63
CA ASN A 128 -3.76 -3.69 -7.87
C ASN A 128 -3.92 -4.69 -9.03
N PHE A 129 -4.27 -5.95 -8.74
CA PHE A 129 -4.27 -7.04 -9.73
C PHE A 129 -5.14 -6.73 -10.96
N VAL A 130 -6.38 -6.26 -10.76
CA VAL A 130 -7.30 -5.93 -11.88
C VAL A 130 -6.66 -4.93 -12.84
N LYS A 131 -6.12 -3.83 -12.30
CA LYS A 131 -5.47 -2.80 -13.11
C LYS A 131 -4.22 -3.34 -13.80
N LEU A 132 -3.39 -4.10 -13.09
CA LEU A 132 -2.20 -4.72 -13.66
C LEU A 132 -2.55 -5.65 -14.84
N TYR A 133 -3.60 -6.45 -14.70
CA TYR A 133 -4.07 -7.33 -15.77
C TYR A 133 -4.46 -6.53 -17.01
N GLU A 134 -5.14 -5.39 -16.84
CA GLU A 134 -5.48 -4.48 -17.95
C GLU A 134 -4.25 -3.90 -18.64
N VAL A 135 -3.27 -3.42 -17.87
CA VAL A 135 -1.99 -2.95 -18.41
C VAL A 135 -1.30 -4.04 -19.24
N TYR A 136 -1.28 -5.28 -18.74
CA TYR A 136 -0.71 -6.40 -19.48
C TYR A 136 -1.48 -6.76 -20.74
N ARG A 137 -2.81 -6.60 -20.79
CA ARG A 137 -3.56 -6.77 -22.04
C ARG A 137 -3.11 -5.78 -23.10
N VAL A 138 -2.96 -4.50 -22.73
CA VAL A 138 -2.45 -3.48 -23.65
C VAL A 138 -1.01 -3.79 -24.06
N TYR A 139 -0.17 -4.19 -23.10
CA TYR A 139 1.23 -4.55 -23.36
C TYR A 139 1.37 -5.77 -24.27
N ARG A 140 0.52 -6.78 -24.13
CA ARG A 140 0.48 -7.94 -25.02
C ARG A 140 0.23 -7.54 -26.48
N HIS A 141 -0.71 -6.62 -26.72
CA HIS A 141 -0.96 -6.10 -28.06
C HIS A 141 0.25 -5.33 -28.60
N PHE A 142 0.86 -4.49 -27.78
CA PHE A 142 2.08 -3.76 -28.11
C PHE A 142 3.24 -4.68 -28.54
N LEU A 143 3.46 -5.77 -27.79
CA LEU A 143 4.52 -6.74 -28.06
C LEU A 143 4.25 -7.55 -29.33
N GLN A 144 2.98 -7.91 -29.57
CA GLN A 144 2.56 -8.69 -30.74
C GLN A 144 2.82 -7.94 -32.05
N ILE A 145 2.47 -6.65 -32.11
CA ILE A 145 2.69 -5.80 -33.30
C ILE A 145 4.19 -5.66 -33.61
N ARG A 146 5.05 -5.63 -32.58
CA ARG A 146 6.50 -5.46 -32.70
C ARG A 146 7.29 -6.78 -32.80
N LEU A 147 6.60 -7.92 -32.93
CA LEU A 147 7.22 -9.24 -33.06
C LEU A 147 8.19 -9.60 -31.92
N ARG A 148 7.93 -9.10 -30.70
CA ARG A 148 8.77 -9.37 -29.50
C ARG A 148 8.39 -10.70 -28.86
N HIS A 149 8.65 -11.80 -29.56
CA HIS A 149 8.14 -13.14 -29.22
C HIS A 149 8.44 -13.59 -27.78
N ARG A 150 9.66 -13.40 -27.29
CA ARG A 150 10.06 -13.85 -25.95
C ARG A 150 9.25 -13.17 -24.84
N ASP A 151 9.11 -11.86 -24.91
CA ASP A 151 8.40 -11.07 -23.90
C ASP A 151 6.89 -11.26 -24.05
N PHE A 152 6.41 -11.42 -25.29
CA PHE A 152 5.02 -11.76 -25.58
C PHE A 152 4.62 -13.06 -24.88
N GLU A 153 5.42 -14.12 -24.98
CA GLU A 153 5.11 -15.40 -24.34
C GLU A 153 4.99 -15.27 -22.80
N ILE A 154 5.86 -14.49 -22.17
CA ILE A 154 5.81 -14.25 -20.71
C ILE A 154 4.47 -13.62 -20.32
N ILE A 155 4.08 -12.57 -21.04
CA ILE A 155 2.85 -11.81 -20.73
C ILE A 155 1.59 -12.59 -21.13
N ASN A 156 1.63 -13.28 -22.27
CA ASN A 156 0.54 -14.12 -22.75
C ASN A 156 0.24 -15.26 -21.76
N ASN A 157 1.28 -15.90 -21.23
CA ASN A 157 1.12 -16.93 -20.20
C ASN A 157 0.53 -16.37 -18.90
N PHE A 158 0.93 -15.17 -18.48
CA PHE A 158 0.33 -14.50 -17.33
C PHE A 158 -1.18 -14.25 -17.54
N ILE A 159 -1.55 -13.67 -18.69
CA ILE A 159 -2.94 -13.34 -19.04
C ILE A 159 -3.82 -14.59 -19.08
N ASN A 160 -3.32 -15.67 -19.69
CA ASN A 160 -4.05 -16.92 -19.80
C ASN A 160 -4.20 -17.60 -18.43
N LYS A 161 -3.14 -17.60 -17.61
CA LYS A 161 -3.14 -18.19 -16.27
C LYS A 161 -4.18 -17.54 -15.36
N TYR A 162 -4.26 -16.22 -15.37
CA TYR A 162 -5.08 -15.44 -14.42
C TYR A 162 -6.39 -14.91 -15.03
N ARG A 163 -6.84 -15.46 -16.16
CA ARG A 163 -8.05 -15.01 -16.87
C ARG A 163 -9.30 -15.14 -15.99
N THR A 164 -9.49 -16.30 -15.39
CA THR A 164 -10.64 -16.57 -14.52
C THR A 164 -10.63 -15.69 -13.28
N ASP A 165 -9.46 -15.48 -12.66
CA ASP A 165 -9.33 -14.62 -11.49
C ASP A 165 -9.67 -13.16 -11.82
N TYR A 166 -9.26 -12.67 -12.99
CA TYR A 166 -9.60 -11.33 -13.47
C TYR A 166 -11.12 -11.19 -13.69
N GLU A 167 -11.74 -12.15 -14.36
CA GLU A 167 -13.19 -12.15 -14.60
C GLU A 167 -13.95 -12.19 -13.26
N TYR A 168 -13.54 -13.04 -12.32
CA TYR A 168 -14.12 -13.09 -10.98
C TYR A 168 -13.96 -11.79 -10.21
N SER A 169 -12.75 -11.20 -10.22
CA SER A 169 -12.47 -9.94 -9.54
C SER A 169 -13.35 -8.80 -10.09
N ARG A 170 -13.60 -8.78 -11.40
CA ARG A 170 -14.54 -7.81 -12.01
C ARG A 170 -15.98 -8.03 -11.55
N LEU A 171 -16.46 -9.28 -11.54
CA LEU A 171 -17.81 -9.59 -11.07
C LEU A 171 -18.01 -9.20 -9.60
N VAL A 172 -17.00 -9.45 -8.75
CA VAL A 172 -17.04 -9.00 -7.35
C VAL A 172 -17.09 -7.48 -7.25
N ASN A 173 -16.32 -6.76 -8.08
CA ASN A 173 -16.34 -5.31 -8.13
C ASN A 173 -17.72 -4.76 -8.53
N ASP A 174 -18.34 -5.33 -9.55
CA ASP A 174 -19.69 -4.96 -9.99
C ASP A 174 -20.71 -5.21 -8.87
N LYS A 175 -20.64 -6.37 -8.21
CA LYS A 175 -21.52 -6.69 -7.06
C LYS A 175 -21.26 -5.80 -5.84
N LEU A 176 -20.04 -5.31 -5.64
CA LEU A 176 -19.72 -4.32 -4.60
C LEU A 176 -20.40 -2.97 -4.88
N HIS A 177 -20.64 -2.61 -6.15
CA HIS A 177 -21.40 -1.43 -6.52
C HIS A 177 -22.89 -1.59 -6.21
N GLU A 178 -23.47 -2.74 -6.58
CA GLU A 178 -24.86 -3.09 -6.23
C GLU A 178 -25.08 -3.02 -4.71
N ALA A 179 -24.18 -3.65 -3.94
CA ALA A 179 -24.20 -3.61 -2.49
C ALA A 179 -24.17 -2.18 -1.96
N THR A 180 -23.32 -1.31 -2.51
CA THR A 180 -23.25 0.09 -2.09
C THR A 180 -24.57 0.82 -2.31
N THR A 181 -25.19 0.65 -3.48
CA THR A 181 -26.48 1.27 -3.78
C THR A 181 -27.57 0.83 -2.81
N ASP A 182 -27.65 -0.47 -2.53
CA ASP A 182 -28.65 -1.02 -1.62
C ASP A 182 -28.42 -0.59 -0.16
N ILE A 183 -27.18 -0.67 0.31
CA ILE A 183 -26.76 -0.19 1.63
C ILE A 183 -27.17 1.28 1.78
N ILE A 184 -26.80 2.16 0.85
CA ILE A 184 -27.16 3.59 0.90
C ILE A 184 -28.69 3.77 0.87
N ASN A 185 -29.40 3.05 0.00
CA ASN A 185 -30.85 3.16 -0.11
C ASN A 185 -31.57 2.73 1.18
N GLN A 186 -31.10 1.69 1.86
CA GLN A 186 -31.64 1.27 3.16
C GLN A 186 -31.49 2.40 4.18
N PHE A 187 -30.35 3.08 4.22
CA PHE A 187 -30.10 4.15 5.19
C PHE A 187 -30.81 5.47 4.85
N VAL A 188 -30.78 5.90 3.58
CA VAL A 188 -31.37 7.18 3.15
C VAL A 188 -32.89 7.11 3.12
N LEU A 189 -33.45 6.01 2.60
CA LEU A 189 -34.89 5.89 2.35
C LEU A 189 -35.63 5.14 3.48
N LYS A 190 -34.93 4.67 4.52
CA LYS A 190 -35.48 3.84 5.62
C LYS A 190 -36.36 2.68 5.11
N LYS A 191 -35.99 2.12 3.96
CA LYS A 191 -36.71 0.97 3.38
C LYS A 191 -36.38 -0.28 4.19
N GLU A 192 -37.37 -1.17 4.31
CA GLU A 192 -37.19 -2.51 4.89
C GLU A 192 -35.96 -3.20 4.25
N PRO A 193 -35.14 -3.92 5.05
CA PRO A 193 -33.92 -4.53 4.55
C PRO A 193 -34.26 -5.64 3.54
N GLY A 194 -33.97 -5.40 2.26
CA GLY A 194 -34.18 -6.40 1.21
C GLY A 194 -33.14 -7.53 1.23
N GLN A 195 -31.91 -7.23 1.65
CA GLN A 195 -30.81 -8.20 1.74
C GLN A 195 -29.81 -7.76 2.81
N ASP A 196 -29.36 -8.70 3.64
CA ASP A 196 -28.22 -8.50 4.53
C ASP A 196 -26.91 -8.73 3.74
N TRP A 197 -26.15 -7.65 3.59
CA TRP A 197 -24.89 -7.65 2.85
C TRP A 197 -23.69 -8.06 3.71
N PHE A 198 -23.83 -8.10 5.04
CA PHE A 198 -22.70 -8.36 5.95
C PHE A 198 -22.02 -9.71 5.69
N PRO A 199 -22.73 -10.86 5.57
CA PRO A 199 -22.08 -12.14 5.34
C PRO A 199 -21.30 -12.20 4.03
N TRP A 200 -21.84 -11.63 2.96
CA TRP A 200 -21.18 -11.61 1.66
C TRP A 200 -19.95 -10.69 1.67
N LEU A 201 -20.07 -9.47 2.20
CA LEU A 201 -18.93 -8.54 2.33
C LEU A 201 -17.81 -9.13 3.20
N SER A 202 -18.16 -9.80 4.28
CA SER A 202 -17.21 -10.51 5.14
C SER A 202 -16.47 -11.61 4.37
N SER A 203 -17.20 -12.41 3.57
CA SER A 203 -16.58 -13.43 2.72
C SER A 203 -15.62 -12.85 1.68
N VAL A 204 -15.93 -11.68 1.12
CA VAL A 204 -15.05 -10.96 0.18
C VAL A 204 -13.80 -10.47 0.90
N PHE A 205 -13.96 -9.85 2.07
CA PHE A 205 -12.85 -9.31 2.87
C PHE A 205 -11.82 -10.39 3.26
N TYR A 206 -12.29 -11.53 3.74
CA TYR A 206 -11.45 -12.65 4.17
C TYR A 206 -10.94 -13.54 3.03
N ASN A 207 -11.36 -13.31 1.78
CA ASN A 207 -10.87 -14.10 0.66
C ASN A 207 -9.43 -13.72 0.28
N GLU A 208 -8.45 -14.46 0.77
CA GLU A 208 -7.03 -14.20 0.50
C GLU A 208 -6.58 -14.41 -0.96
N THR A 209 -7.42 -15.04 -1.78
CA THR A 209 -7.14 -15.27 -3.21
C THR A 209 -7.59 -14.10 -4.09
N LEU A 210 -8.49 -13.25 -3.58
CA LEU A 210 -9.01 -12.07 -4.28
C LEU A 210 -8.02 -10.90 -4.20
N ASP A 211 -8.08 -10.01 -5.19
CA ASP A 211 -7.29 -8.79 -5.23
C ASP A 211 -7.54 -7.91 -4.01
N GLY A 212 -6.48 -7.25 -3.54
CA GLY A 212 -6.54 -6.44 -2.33
C GLY A 212 -7.46 -5.22 -2.44
N TYR A 213 -7.65 -4.67 -3.64
CA TYR A 213 -8.53 -3.52 -3.85
C TYR A 213 -9.99 -3.86 -3.57
N ASN A 214 -10.52 -4.95 -4.12
CA ASN A 214 -11.89 -5.41 -3.84
C ASN A 214 -12.09 -5.78 -2.36
N ARG A 215 -11.10 -6.44 -1.75
CA ARG A 215 -11.12 -6.76 -0.31
C ARG A 215 -11.20 -5.50 0.55
N MET A 216 -10.42 -4.48 0.22
CA MET A 216 -10.47 -3.17 0.87
C MET A 216 -11.82 -2.47 0.64
N LEU A 217 -12.36 -2.53 -0.58
CA LEU A 217 -13.68 -1.99 -0.85
C LEU A 217 -14.77 -2.67 0.00
N ALA A 218 -14.71 -3.98 0.19
CA ALA A 218 -15.62 -4.69 1.08
C ALA A 218 -15.47 -4.23 2.55
N TRP A 219 -14.22 -4.08 3.03
CA TRP A 219 -13.93 -3.55 4.36
C TRP A 219 -14.55 -2.19 4.63
N VAL A 220 -14.42 -1.23 3.71
CA VAL A 220 -15.03 0.11 3.86
C VAL A 220 -16.54 0.02 4.04
N ARG A 221 -17.20 -0.88 3.32
CA ARG A 221 -18.65 -1.08 3.39
C ARG A 221 -19.06 -1.73 4.72
N LEU A 222 -18.27 -2.68 5.23
CA LEU A 222 -18.47 -3.28 6.56
C LEU A 222 -18.35 -2.22 7.67
N VAL A 223 -17.32 -1.37 7.60
CA VAL A 223 -17.17 -0.24 8.54
C VAL A 223 -18.38 0.69 8.49
N PHE A 224 -18.87 1.00 7.28
CA PHE A 224 -20.05 1.84 7.12
C PHE A 224 -21.32 1.21 7.71
N ILE A 225 -21.56 -0.08 7.47
CA ILE A 225 -22.70 -0.82 8.06
C ILE A 225 -22.63 -0.78 9.59
N ALA A 226 -21.49 -1.11 10.18
CA ALA A 226 -21.31 -1.12 11.63
C ALA A 226 -21.51 0.28 12.24
N HIS A 227 -21.00 1.32 11.57
CA HIS A 227 -21.18 2.70 12.01
C HIS A 227 -22.65 3.08 12.11
N ASN A 228 -23.45 2.68 11.11
CA ASN A 228 -24.87 3.00 11.05
C ASN A 228 -25.72 2.14 11.99
N GLN A 229 -25.30 0.90 12.27
CA GLN A 229 -25.98 0.01 13.21
C GLN A 229 -25.57 0.26 14.66
N HIS A 230 -24.53 1.08 14.89
CA HIS A 230 -23.91 1.28 16.20
C HIS A 230 -23.38 -0.01 16.86
N ASP A 231 -23.14 -1.06 16.08
CA ASP A 231 -22.63 -2.33 16.56
C ASP A 231 -21.20 -2.54 16.04
N TYR A 232 -20.23 -2.02 16.78
CA TYR A 232 -18.82 -2.14 16.42
C TYR A 232 -18.21 -3.48 16.83
N LYS A 233 -18.89 -4.28 17.67
CA LYS A 233 -18.38 -5.56 18.14
C LYS A 233 -18.19 -6.54 16.98
N MET A 234 -19.03 -6.43 15.95
CA MET A 234 -18.92 -7.25 14.75
C MET A 234 -17.60 -7.05 13.98
N LEU A 235 -16.88 -5.95 14.20
CA LEU A 235 -15.65 -5.61 13.47
C LEU A 235 -14.36 -5.90 14.24
N GLU A 236 -14.41 -6.26 15.52
CA GLU A 236 -13.22 -6.37 16.37
C GLU A 236 -12.16 -7.34 15.79
N GLY A 237 -12.59 -8.54 15.38
CA GLY A 237 -11.72 -9.52 14.71
C GLY A 237 -11.27 -9.09 13.32
N MET A 238 -12.05 -8.25 12.63
CA MET A 238 -11.70 -7.73 11.31
C MET A 238 -10.64 -6.63 11.39
N PHE A 239 -10.71 -5.75 12.40
CA PHE A 239 -9.69 -4.73 12.66
C PHE A 239 -8.33 -5.37 12.95
N ALA A 240 -8.30 -6.41 13.79
CA ALA A 240 -7.07 -7.15 14.07
C ALA A 240 -6.48 -7.81 12.81
N HIS A 241 -7.32 -8.42 11.98
CA HIS A 241 -6.89 -9.00 10.71
C HIS A 241 -6.33 -7.92 9.75
N PHE A 242 -7.03 -6.78 9.63
CA PHE A 242 -6.59 -5.68 8.77
C PHE A 242 -5.25 -5.08 9.22
N ASP A 243 -5.04 -4.93 10.53
CA ASP A 243 -3.77 -4.44 11.08
C ASP A 243 -2.60 -5.37 10.73
N GLN A 244 -2.80 -6.69 10.82
CA GLN A 244 -1.80 -7.66 10.38
C GLN A 244 -1.47 -7.52 8.89
N MET A 245 -2.48 -7.28 8.05
CA MET A 245 -2.28 -7.06 6.61
C MET A 245 -1.51 -5.77 6.33
N LEU A 246 -1.78 -4.69 7.06
CA LEU A 246 -1.02 -3.44 6.97
C LEU A 246 0.44 -3.64 7.41
N ASN A 247 0.68 -4.34 8.52
CA ASN A 247 2.01 -4.66 9.03
C ASN A 247 2.84 -5.52 8.06
N SER A 248 2.18 -6.34 7.23
CA SER A 248 2.83 -7.12 6.19
C SER A 248 3.18 -6.33 4.91
N GLY A 249 2.73 -5.06 4.81
CA GLY A 249 2.92 -4.21 3.64
C GLY A 249 1.98 -4.53 2.46
N ARG A 250 1.09 -5.54 2.57
CA ARG A 250 0.22 -5.97 1.46
C ARG A 250 -0.82 -4.91 1.05
N PHE A 251 -1.35 -4.17 2.01
CA PHE A 251 -2.47 -3.22 1.84
C PHE A 251 -2.04 -1.77 2.15
N TYR A 252 -0.75 -1.55 2.27
CA TYR A 252 -0.24 -0.30 2.79
C TYR A 252 -0.34 0.81 1.72
N SER A 253 -0.98 1.90 2.10
CA SER A 253 -0.65 3.25 1.64
C SER A 253 -0.86 4.19 2.82
N ARG A 254 -0.23 5.36 2.80
CA ARG A 254 -0.45 6.35 3.88
C ARG A 254 -1.93 6.68 4.06
N ARG A 255 -2.67 6.85 2.96
CA ARG A 255 -4.12 7.12 2.97
C ARG A 255 -4.89 6.00 3.67
N ILE A 256 -4.62 4.74 3.33
CA ILE A 256 -5.32 3.59 3.94
C ILE A 256 -4.99 3.50 5.43
N LEU A 257 -3.71 3.63 5.79
CA LEU A 257 -3.26 3.53 7.17
C LEU A 257 -3.82 4.66 8.05
N THR A 258 -3.79 5.91 7.59
CA THR A 258 -4.35 7.03 8.36
C THR A 258 -5.86 6.87 8.56
N ASN A 259 -6.60 6.44 7.52
CA ASN A 259 -8.02 6.16 7.65
C ASN A 259 -8.32 5.01 8.62
N PHE A 260 -7.49 3.97 8.60
CA PHE A 260 -7.59 2.85 9.54
C PHE A 260 -7.39 3.31 10.99
N ILE A 261 -6.33 4.06 11.27
CA ILE A 261 -6.04 4.58 12.61
C ILE A 261 -7.18 5.48 13.11
N ALA A 262 -7.70 6.35 12.24
CA ALA A 262 -8.84 7.22 12.57
C ALA A 262 -10.08 6.40 12.94
N ASN A 263 -10.41 5.35 12.17
CA ASN A 263 -11.54 4.49 12.45
C ASN A 263 -11.39 3.74 13.77
N VAL A 264 -10.20 3.15 14.02
CA VAL A 264 -9.90 2.46 15.28
C VAL A 264 -10.11 3.38 16.48
N PHE A 265 -9.57 4.60 16.42
CA PHE A 265 -9.73 5.60 17.47
C PHE A 265 -11.19 5.97 17.70
N CYS A 266 -11.97 6.18 16.63
CA CYS A 266 -13.41 6.46 16.74
C CYS A 266 -14.22 5.30 17.33
N THR A 267 -13.83 4.05 17.06
CA THR A 267 -14.52 2.86 17.60
C THR A 267 -14.15 2.52 19.04
N MET A 268 -12.92 2.82 19.50
CA MET A 268 -12.49 2.55 20.89
C MET A 268 -12.97 3.61 21.89
N HIS A 269 -13.46 4.75 21.43
CA HIS A 269 -13.91 5.86 22.28
C HIS A 269 -15.43 6.11 22.21
N ARG A 270 -16.21 5.11 21.78
CA ARG A 270 -17.68 5.10 21.77
C ARG A 270 -18.20 3.82 22.41
#